data_AF-A0A1I6GYZ1-F1
#
_entry.id   AF-A0A1I6GYZ1-F1
#
_cell.length_a   1.000
_cell.length_b   1.000
_cell.length_c   1.000
_cell.angle_alpha   90.00
_cell.angle_beta   90.00
_cell.angle_gamma   90.00
#
_symmetry.space_group_name_H-M   'P 1'
#
loop_
_entity.id
_entity.type
_entity.pdbx_description
1 polymer ?
#
loop_
_entity_poly.entity_id
_entity_poly.type
_entity_poly.pdbx_seq_one_letter_code
_entity_poly.pdbx_strand_id
1 'polypeptide(L)'
;MKDHPHYNTLRELIAPYLPEDVSLDSLQPDSNLISELNINSSHLVDLVLDIEDQYDIRLEDTEMQQMQTVTDALHLIDNKLKAKES
;
A
#
# COMPACT_ATOMS: atom_id res chain seq x y z
N MET A 1 1.82 11.63 9.66
CA MET A 1 1.37 10.53 8.78
C MET A 1 1.34 10.94 7.31
N LYS A 2 0.86 12.13 6.94
CA LYS A 2 1.01 12.66 5.56
C LYS A 2 2.46 13.00 5.17
N ASP A 3 3.33 13.21 6.15
CA ASP A 3 4.78 13.43 5.96
C ASP A 3 5.61 12.13 5.95
N HIS A 4 4.98 10.95 5.86
CA HIS A 4 5.73 9.71 5.79
C HIS A 4 6.47 9.65 4.44
N PRO A 5 7.79 9.34 4.42
CA PRO A 5 8.59 9.40 3.20
C PRO A 5 8.04 8.49 2.09
N HIS A 6 7.39 7.39 2.47
CA HIS A 6 6.83 6.41 1.55
C HIS A 6 5.35 6.64 1.19
N TYR A 7 4.67 7.62 1.81
CA TYR A 7 3.24 7.86 1.57
C TYR A 7 2.97 8.33 0.15
N ASN A 8 3.75 9.27 -0.38
CA ASN A 8 3.56 9.75 -1.75
C ASN A 8 3.81 8.65 -2.78
N THR A 9 4.89 7.88 -2.64
CA THR A 9 5.18 6.74 -3.52
C THR A 9 4.06 5.71 -3.47
N LEU A 10 3.58 5.34 -2.28
CA LEU A 10 2.48 4.40 -2.14
C LEU A 10 1.19 4.92 -2.82
N ARG A 11 0.91 6.22 -2.71
CA ARG A 11 -0.22 6.84 -3.42
C ARG A 11 -0.10 6.74 -4.93
N GLU A 12 1.09 6.99 -5.47
CA GLU A 12 1.34 6.85 -6.91
C GLU A 12 1.21 5.40 -7.37
N LEU A 13 1.65 4.44 -6.56
CA LEU A 13 1.46 3.01 -6.83
C LEU A 13 -0.01 2.60 -6.78
N ILE A 14 -0.81 3.16 -5.88
CA ILE A 14 -2.25 2.88 -5.76
C ILE A 14 -3.06 3.54 -6.89
N ALA A 15 -2.60 4.67 -7.42
CA ALA A 15 -3.27 5.45 -8.46
C ALA A 15 -3.86 4.64 -9.63
N PRO A 16 -3.09 3.76 -10.32
CA PRO A 16 -3.62 2.96 -11.43
C PRO A 16 -4.64 1.90 -11.00
N TYR A 17 -4.69 1.54 -9.71
CA TYR A 17 -5.58 0.51 -9.16
C TYR A 17 -6.89 1.08 -8.61
N LEU A 18 -6.98 2.40 -8.46
CA LEU A 18 -8.20 3.06 -8.01
C LEU A 18 -9.26 3.03 -9.11
N PRO A 19 -10.53 2.80 -8.74
CA PRO A 19 -11.64 2.96 -9.67
C PRO A 19 -11.81 4.43 -10.07
N GLU A 20 -12.43 4.68 -11.22
CA GLU A 20 -12.64 6.04 -11.76
C GLU A 20 -13.44 6.95 -10.80
N ASP A 21 -14.28 6.36 -9.94
CA ASP A 21 -15.08 7.06 -8.94
C ASP A 21 -14.29 7.48 -7.69
N VAL A 22 -13.03 7.02 -7.52
CA VAL A 22 -12.20 7.30 -6.34
C VAL A 22 -10.98 8.12 -6.75
N SER A 23 -10.87 9.31 -6.18
CA SER A 23 -9.73 10.20 -6.41
C SER A 23 -8.60 9.92 -5.43
N LEU A 24 -7.34 10.04 -5.89
CA LEU A 24 -6.17 9.95 -5.01
C LEU A 24 -6.20 10.94 -3.84
N ASP A 25 -6.87 12.08 -4.01
CA ASP A 25 -7.00 13.09 -2.97
C ASP A 25 -7.93 12.69 -1.82
N SER A 26 -8.84 11.74 -2.02
CA SER A 26 -9.68 11.21 -0.94
C SER A 26 -8.98 10.15 -0.09
N LEU A 27 -7.81 9.68 -0.53
CA LEU A 27 -7.06 8.61 0.14
C LEU A 27 -6.44 9.11 1.45
N GLN A 28 -7.01 8.69 2.58
CA GLN A 28 -6.47 8.98 3.90
C GLN A 28 -5.55 7.84 4.39
N PRO A 29 -4.63 8.12 5.33
CA PRO A 29 -3.80 7.08 5.94
C PRO A 29 -4.64 5.95 6.58
N ASP A 30 -5.78 6.29 7.18
CA ASP A 30 -6.68 5.31 7.81
C ASP A 30 -7.67 4.67 6.82
N SER A 31 -7.63 5.07 5.54
CA SER A 31 -8.59 4.55 4.56
C SER A 31 -8.35 3.08 4.24
N ASN A 32 -9.43 2.32 4.20
CA ASN A 32 -9.38 0.90 3.89
C ASN A 32 -9.28 0.69 2.37
N LEU A 33 -8.23 0.00 1.93
CA LEU A 33 -7.95 -0.25 0.52
C LEU A 33 -9.09 -1.03 -0.16
N ILE A 34 -9.63 -2.03 0.52
CA ILE A 34 -10.65 -2.93 -0.06
C ILE A 34 -12.05 -2.34 0.13
N SER A 35 -12.39 -1.91 1.35
CA SER A 35 -13.77 -1.52 1.69
C SER A 35 -14.11 -0.08 1.31
N GLU A 36 -13.15 0.85 1.41
CA GLU A 36 -13.39 2.26 1.09
C GLU A 36 -12.94 2.61 -0.33
N LEU A 37 -11.72 2.23 -0.70
CA LEU A 37 -11.18 2.49 -2.04
C LEU A 37 -11.69 1.49 -3.08
N ASN A 38 -12.45 0.47 -2.67
CA ASN A 38 -13.05 -0.54 -3.53
C ASN A 38 -12.02 -1.26 -4.41
N ILE A 39 -10.82 -1.49 -3.86
CA ILE A 39 -9.75 -2.23 -4.54
C ILE A 39 -10.07 -3.72 -4.48
N ASN A 40 -10.18 -4.33 -5.66
CA ASN A 40 -10.42 -5.76 -5.78
C ASN A 40 -9.20 -6.59 -5.34
N SER A 41 -9.43 -7.84 -4.95
CA SER A 41 -8.35 -8.75 -4.51
C SER A 41 -7.26 -8.94 -5.56
N SER A 42 -7.59 -8.90 -6.86
CA SER A 42 -6.59 -8.96 -7.94
C SER A 42 -5.68 -7.74 -7.94
N HIS A 43 -6.25 -6.52 -7.90
CA HIS A 43 -5.49 -5.28 -7.85
C HIS A 43 -4.65 -5.17 -6.58
N LEU A 44 -5.12 -5.74 -5.46
CA LEU A 44 -4.33 -5.76 -4.23
C LEU A 44 -3.07 -6.61 -4.40
N VAL A 45 -3.17 -7.77 -5.06
CA VAL A 45 -2.01 -8.62 -5.35
C VAL A 45 -1.05 -7.89 -6.28
N ASP A 46 -1.55 -7.26 -7.34
CA ASP A 46 -0.71 -6.48 -8.27
C ASP A 46 -0.01 -5.31 -7.55
N LEU A 47 -0.73 -4.56 -6.71
CA LEU A 47 -0.18 -3.48 -5.90
C LEU A 47 0.92 -3.97 -4.95
N VAL A 48 0.71 -5.13 -4.30
CA VAL A 48 1.72 -5.72 -3.42
C VAL A 48 2.98 -6.05 -4.22
N LEU A 49 2.85 -6.66 -5.40
CA LEU A 49 3.98 -6.97 -6.27
C LEU A 49 4.74 -5.72 -6.71
N ASP A 50 4.03 -4.63 -7.04
CA ASP A 50 4.65 -3.35 -7.37
C ASP A 50 5.41 -2.74 -6.18
N ILE A 51 4.86 -2.86 -4.97
CA ILE A 51 5.53 -2.42 -3.74
C ILE A 51 6.79 -3.27 -3.50
N GLU A 52 6.69 -4.59 -3.66
CA GLU A 52 7.83 -5.50 -3.53
C GLU A 52 8.95 -5.14 -4.51
N ASP A 53 8.64 -4.88 -5.78
CA ASP A 53 9.62 -4.48 -6.81
C ASP A 53 10.20 -3.09 -6.52
N GLN A 54 9.36 -2.10 -6.19
CA GLN A 54 9.78 -0.71 -5.97
C GLN A 54 10.72 -0.55 -4.77
N TYR A 55 10.48 -1.31 -3.70
CA TYR A 55 11.29 -1.26 -2.48
C TYR A 55 12.31 -2.42 -2.39
N ASP A 56 12.30 -3.33 -3.37
CA ASP A 56 13.08 -4.57 -3.39
C ASP A 56 12.92 -5.33 -2.05
N ILE A 57 11.66 -5.46 -1.59
CA ILE A 57 11.26 -6.16 -0.37
C ILE A 57 10.38 -7.36 -0.70
N ARG A 58 10.16 -8.23 0.29
CA ARG A 58 9.23 -9.35 0.17
C ARG A 58 8.18 -9.32 1.27
N LEU A 59 6.92 -9.27 0.88
CA LEU A 59 5.74 -9.29 1.73
C LEU A 59 5.17 -10.73 1.74
N GLU A 60 5.00 -11.28 2.94
CA GLU A 60 4.42 -12.60 3.12
C GLU A 60 2.89 -12.53 3.00
N ASP A 61 2.24 -13.66 2.70
CA ASP A 61 0.78 -13.76 2.63
C ASP A 61 0.08 -13.24 3.88
N THR A 62 0.67 -13.47 5.06
CA THR A 62 0.14 -12.94 6.32
C THR A 62 0.19 -11.42 6.38
N GLU A 63 1.22 -10.80 5.82
CA GLU A 63 1.39 -9.34 5.81
C GLU A 63 0.43 -8.70 4.81
N MET A 64 0.24 -9.34 3.65
CA MET A 64 -0.79 -8.93 2.70
C MET A 64 -2.20 -8.93 3.34
N GLN A 65 -2.49 -9.92 4.18
CA GLN A 65 -3.78 -9.96 4.92
C GLN A 65 -3.90 -8.85 5.97
N GLN A 66 -2.77 -8.40 6.53
CA GLN A 66 -2.73 -7.27 7.47
C GLN A 66 -2.77 -5.92 6.76
N MET A 67 -2.43 -5.86 5.46
CA MET A 67 -2.46 -4.65 4.63
C MET A 67 -3.90 -4.26 4.26
N GLN A 68 -4.67 -3.85 5.26
CA GLN A 68 -6.07 -3.43 5.07
C GLN A 68 -6.18 -1.92 4.82
N THR A 69 -5.34 -1.14 5.48
CA THR A 69 -5.31 0.32 5.33
C THR A 69 -3.99 0.80 4.74
N VAL A 70 -3.99 2.05 4.27
CA VAL A 70 -2.78 2.72 3.78
C VAL A 70 -1.72 2.81 4.88
N THR A 71 -2.13 3.01 6.13
CA THR A 71 -1.23 3.01 7.30
C THR A 71 -0.59 1.65 7.51
N ASP A 72 -1.37 0.56 7.42
CA ASP A 72 -0.83 -0.79 7.55
C ASP A 72 0.22 -1.06 6.47
N ALA A 73 -0.08 -0.70 5.23
CA ALA A 73 0.87 -0.82 4.11
C ALA A 73 2.17 -0.07 4.39
N LEU A 74 2.09 1.19 4.83
CA LEU A 74 3.28 1.99 5.17
C LEU A 74 4.09 1.37 6.31
N HIS A 75 3.43 0.87 7.35
CA HIS A 75 4.08 0.21 8.48
C HIS A 75 4.79 -1.08 8.05
N LEU A 76 4.17 -1.88 7.17
CA LEU A 76 4.77 -3.09 6.63
C LEU A 76 6.02 -2.76 5.80
N ILE A 77 5.93 -1.77 4.91
CA ILE A 77 7.06 -1.31 4.10
C ILE A 77 8.23 -0.85 4.99
N ASP A 78 7.96 0.01 5.97
CA ASP A 78 9.00 0.51 6.89
C ASP A 78 9.66 -0.62 7.69
N ASN A 79 8.87 -1.58 8.19
CA ASN A 79 9.39 -2.74 8.90
C ASN A 79 10.28 -3.61 8.00
N LYS A 80 9.87 -3.84 6.74
CA LYS A 80 10.66 -4.63 5.78
C LYS A 80 11.95 -3.95 5.37
N LEU A 81 11.90 -2.65 5.11
CA LEU A 81 13.08 -1.85 4.78
C LEU A 81 14.09 -1.89 5.94
N LYS A 82 13.64 -1.66 7.18
CA LYS A 82 14.48 -1.78 8.37
C LYS A 82 15.09 -3.16 8.54
N ALA A 83 14.30 -4.22 8.33
CA ALA A 83 14.78 -5.60 8.43
C ALA A 83 15.80 -5.94 7.32
N LYS A 84 15.68 -5.35 6.13
CA LYS A 84 16.61 -5.53 5.01
C LYS A 84 17.95 -4.81 5.22
N GLU A 85 17.94 -3.66 5.89
CA GLU A 85 19.15 -2.89 6.21
C GLU A 85 19.90 -3.38 7.47
N SER A 86 19.37 -4.39 8.17
CA SER A 86 19.92 -4.94 9.43
C SER A 86 20.87 -6.13 9.24
#